data_AF-X1K7F9-F1
#
_entry.id   AF-X1K7F9-F1
#
_cell.length_a   1.000
_cell.length_b   1.000
_cell.length_c   1.000
_cell.angle_alpha   90.00
_cell.angle_beta   90.00
_cell.angle_gamma   90.00
#
_symmetry.space_group_name_H-M   'P 1'
#
loop_
_entity.id
_entity.type
_entity.pdbx_description
1 polymer ?
#
loop_
_entity_poly.entity_id
_entity_poly.type
_entity_poly.pdbx_seq_one_letter_code
_entity_poly.pdbx_strand_id
1 'polypeptide(L)'
;FIKKATLPTNWIPMLYTASWHTAWKLDETVRMMTFNMLQDQGYSDREAGQLAALYHSDYASCPPRTRKALNKVFFTPTFKITMGKLYLNMLEGSIKVVTKGKSATQKEKNLARGALIALGILMGRKLYMQSKGFTETELFRKYVKDTETDEGMKEDVVTFSDPFNIPFRYLGRVKGAFKPQTTNVAEKLLQVVKWDLHPIHRVAIDVVDNYNGTVYNPYDDSKDIAKDIAIYTTGEFVRITKGLLESAK
;
A
#
# COMPACT_ATOMS: atom_id res chain seq x y z
N PHE A 1 14.44 44.09 9.16
CA PHE A 1 13.47 43.67 8.13
C PHE A 1 13.96 42.39 7.46
N ILE A 2 13.41 41.24 7.83
CA ILE A 2 13.70 39.97 7.15
C ILE A 2 12.99 40.02 5.80
N LYS A 3 13.75 40.03 4.70
CA LYS A 3 13.19 39.86 3.35
C LYS A 3 12.46 38.51 3.35
N LYS A 4 11.12 38.53 3.26
CA LYS A 4 10.34 37.33 2.98
C LYS A 4 10.93 36.69 1.72
N ALA A 5 11.53 35.51 1.87
CA ALA A 5 11.97 34.72 0.73
C ALA A 5 10.71 34.41 -0.09
N THR A 6 10.54 35.10 -1.21
CA THR A 6 9.48 34.79 -2.16
C THR A 6 9.86 33.48 -2.83
N LEU A 7 9.17 32.40 -2.47
CA LEU A 7 9.31 31.12 -3.14
C LEU A 7 9.06 31.31 -4.65
N PRO A 8 9.90 30.75 -5.53
CA PRO A 8 9.72 30.88 -6.98
C PRO A 8 8.32 30.42 -7.37
N THR A 9 7.64 31.13 -8.26
CA THR A 9 6.25 30.88 -8.69
C THR A 9 5.97 29.47 -9.24
N ASN A 10 7.01 28.67 -9.51
CA ASN A 10 6.94 27.29 -10.03
C ASN A 10 7.53 26.22 -9.07
N TRP A 11 7.55 26.47 -7.76
CA TRP A 11 8.12 25.52 -6.79
C TRP A 11 7.38 24.18 -6.71
N ILE A 12 6.06 24.15 -6.95
CA ILE A 12 5.25 22.92 -6.92
C ILE A 12 5.66 21.95 -8.04
N PRO A 13 5.66 22.33 -9.34
CA PRO A 13 6.19 21.47 -10.41
C PRO A 13 7.62 20.99 -10.14
N MET A 14 8.50 21.87 -9.64
CA MET A 14 9.89 21.49 -9.33
C MET A 14 9.98 20.40 -8.26
N LEU A 15 9.21 20.53 -7.17
CA LEU A 15 9.14 19.51 -6.12
C LEU A 15 8.57 18.21 -6.65
N TYR A 16 7.54 18.28 -7.51
CA TYR A 16 7.01 17.08 -8.13
C TYR A 16 8.03 16.42 -9.04
N THR A 17 8.64 17.14 -9.99
CA THR A 17 9.64 16.59 -10.91
C THR A 17 10.78 15.95 -10.13
N ALA A 18 11.25 16.59 -9.06
CA ALA A 18 12.26 16.02 -8.17
C ALA A 18 11.78 14.73 -7.48
N SER A 19 10.55 14.72 -6.94
CA SER A 19 9.95 13.53 -6.33
C SER A 19 9.75 12.40 -7.34
N TRP A 20 9.32 12.72 -8.56
CA TRP A 20 9.08 11.79 -9.64
C TRP A 20 10.38 11.13 -10.11
N HIS A 21 11.40 11.93 -10.41
CA HIS A 21 12.73 11.40 -10.77
C HIS A 21 13.34 10.58 -9.64
N THR A 22 13.20 11.03 -8.39
CA THR A 22 13.70 10.29 -7.24
C THR A 22 12.99 8.94 -7.11
N ALA A 23 11.65 8.91 -7.22
CA ALA A 23 10.88 7.68 -7.13
C ALA A 23 11.28 6.67 -8.22
N TRP A 24 11.35 7.10 -9.48
CA TRP A 24 11.75 6.20 -10.58
C TRP A 24 13.21 5.81 -10.53
N LYS A 25 14.10 6.70 -10.09
CA LYS A 25 15.51 6.37 -9.96
C LYS A 25 15.77 5.38 -8.83
N LEU A 26 15.05 5.51 -7.72
CA LEU A 26 15.11 4.54 -6.63
C LEU A 26 14.53 3.19 -7.06
N ASP A 27 13.38 3.16 -7.77
CA ASP A 27 12.80 1.93 -8.32
C ASP A 27 13.77 1.24 -9.31
N GLU A 28 14.35 1.99 -10.25
CA GLU A 28 15.38 1.50 -11.17
C GLU A 28 16.57 0.92 -10.41
N THR A 29 17.10 1.65 -9.42
CA THR A 29 18.26 1.22 -8.63
C THR A 29 17.99 -0.10 -7.93
N VAL A 30 16.83 -0.22 -7.27
CA VAL A 30 16.45 -1.44 -6.53
C VAL A 30 16.23 -2.63 -7.48
N ARG A 31 15.63 -2.40 -8.66
CA ARG A 31 15.49 -3.44 -9.71
C ARG A 31 16.85 -3.88 -10.25
N MET A 32 17.77 -2.94 -10.50
CA MET A 32 19.11 -3.24 -11.00
C MET A 32 19.97 -3.95 -9.96
N MET A 33 19.86 -3.59 -8.67
CA MET A 33 20.50 -4.35 -7.59
C MET A 33 20.03 -5.81 -7.57
N THR A 34 18.72 -6.03 -7.77
CA THR A 34 18.16 -7.39 -7.81
C THR A 34 18.63 -8.14 -9.06
N PHE A 35 18.68 -7.47 -10.21
CA PHE A 35 19.19 -8.02 -11.47
C PHE A 35 20.65 -8.45 -11.34
N ASN A 36 21.53 -7.57 -10.86
CA ASN A 36 22.95 -7.87 -10.68
C ASN A 36 23.17 -9.02 -9.67
N MET A 37 22.45 -9.00 -8.55
CA MET A 37 22.49 -10.11 -7.58
C MET A 37 22.09 -11.45 -8.22
N LEU A 38 21.14 -11.46 -9.15
CA LEU A 38 20.75 -12.67 -9.88
C LEU A 38 21.82 -13.06 -10.91
N GLN A 39 22.43 -12.12 -11.62
CA GLN A 39 23.56 -12.44 -12.49
C GLN A 39 24.73 -13.06 -11.71
N ASP A 40 25.05 -12.54 -10.52
CA ASP A 40 26.07 -13.11 -9.61
C ASP A 40 25.74 -14.53 -9.15
N GLN A 41 24.45 -14.91 -9.17
CA GLN A 41 23.98 -16.27 -8.89
C GLN A 41 23.99 -17.19 -10.11
N GLY A 42 24.46 -16.71 -11.27
CA GLY A 42 24.61 -17.47 -12.51
C GLY A 42 23.39 -17.47 -13.43
N TYR A 43 22.40 -16.60 -13.19
CA TYR A 43 21.27 -16.45 -14.13
C TYR A 43 21.69 -15.74 -15.41
N SER A 44 21.14 -16.17 -16.54
CA SER A 44 21.27 -15.40 -17.79
C SER A 44 20.55 -14.05 -17.70
N ASP A 45 20.94 -13.06 -18.50
CA ASP A 45 20.32 -11.72 -18.51
C ASP A 45 18.81 -11.77 -18.63
N ARG A 46 18.29 -12.67 -19.49
CA ARG A 46 16.85 -12.84 -19.68
C ARG A 46 16.18 -13.36 -18.41
N GLU A 47 16.76 -14.37 -17.76
CA GLU A 47 16.21 -14.96 -16.54
C GLU A 47 16.30 -13.98 -15.36
N ALA A 48 17.45 -13.31 -15.20
CA ALA A 48 17.66 -12.29 -14.19
C ALA A 48 16.67 -11.13 -14.35
N GLY A 49 16.47 -10.65 -15.59
CA GLY A 49 15.50 -9.61 -15.89
C GLY A 49 14.06 -10.02 -15.57
N GLN A 50 13.66 -11.24 -15.94
CA GLN A 50 12.32 -11.76 -15.65
C GLN A 50 12.08 -11.97 -14.15
N LEU A 51 13.07 -12.49 -13.42
CA LEU A 51 12.99 -12.69 -11.98
C LEU A 51 12.99 -11.37 -11.22
N ALA A 52 13.83 -10.40 -11.61
CA ALA A 52 13.83 -9.06 -11.02
C ALA A 52 12.47 -8.35 -11.25
N ALA A 53 11.93 -8.42 -12.48
CA ALA A 53 10.61 -7.89 -12.77
C ALA A 53 9.53 -8.57 -11.91
N LEU A 54 9.60 -9.89 -11.74
CA LEU A 54 8.67 -10.64 -10.90
C LEU A 54 8.73 -10.22 -9.43
N TYR A 55 9.93 -10.10 -8.85
CA TYR A 55 10.11 -9.69 -7.45
C TYR A 55 9.64 -8.25 -7.19
N HIS A 56 9.70 -7.38 -8.20
CA HIS A 56 9.29 -5.97 -8.12
C HIS A 56 7.96 -5.69 -8.81
N SER A 57 7.04 -6.66 -8.80
CA SER A 57 5.69 -6.54 -9.39
C SER A 57 5.75 -6.30 -10.92
N ASP A 58 5.70 -7.38 -11.70
CA ASP A 58 5.65 -7.30 -13.16
C ASP A 58 4.28 -6.80 -13.64
N TYR A 59 4.14 -5.48 -13.75
CA TYR A 59 2.94 -4.81 -14.25
C TYR A 59 2.55 -5.24 -15.67
N ALA A 60 3.50 -5.66 -16.51
CA ALA A 60 3.24 -6.09 -17.88
C ALA A 60 2.49 -7.44 -17.94
N SER A 61 2.62 -8.28 -16.91
CA SER A 61 1.90 -9.55 -16.78
C SER A 61 0.38 -9.42 -16.65
N CYS A 62 -0.15 -8.20 -16.44
CA CYS A 62 -1.58 -7.96 -16.36
C CYS A 62 -2.17 -7.53 -17.73
N PRO A 63 -3.08 -8.32 -18.32
CA PRO A 63 -3.67 -8.02 -19.61
C PRO A 63 -4.30 -6.62 -19.66
N PRO A 64 -4.13 -5.84 -20.75
CA PRO A 64 -4.71 -4.50 -20.86
C PRO A 64 -6.23 -4.46 -20.66
N ARG A 65 -6.95 -5.48 -21.14
CA ARG A 65 -8.40 -5.62 -20.94
C ARG A 65 -8.77 -5.72 -19.46
N THR A 66 -8.07 -6.56 -18.70
CA THR A 66 -8.25 -6.70 -17.24
C THR A 66 -7.95 -5.41 -16.50
N ARG A 67 -6.87 -4.71 -16.88
CA ARG A 67 -6.52 -3.41 -16.29
C ARG A 67 -7.62 -2.38 -16.51
N LYS A 68 -8.10 -2.24 -17.76
CA LYS A 68 -9.18 -1.30 -18.10
C LYS A 68 -10.50 -1.63 -17.38
N ALA A 69 -10.83 -2.91 -17.25
CA ALA A 69 -12.05 -3.32 -16.55
C ALA A 69 -11.97 -3.02 -15.05
N LEU A 70 -10.87 -3.40 -14.40
CA LEU A 70 -10.73 -3.25 -12.95
C LEU A 70 -10.45 -1.80 -12.52
N ASN A 71 -9.79 -0.98 -13.34
CA ASN A 71 -9.56 0.45 -13.04
C ASN A 71 -10.88 1.23 -12.90
N LYS A 72 -11.98 0.74 -13.46
CA LYS A 72 -13.30 1.36 -13.27
C LYS A 72 -13.80 1.21 -11.83
N VAL A 73 -13.32 0.22 -11.10
CA VAL A 73 -13.82 -0.15 -9.77
C VAL A 73 -12.75 0.07 -8.70
N PHE A 74 -11.49 -0.24 -8.99
CA PHE A 74 -10.36 -0.19 -8.07
C PHE A 74 -9.35 0.88 -8.47
N PHE A 75 -8.67 1.46 -7.49
CA PHE A 75 -7.67 2.49 -7.73
C PHE A 75 -6.34 1.93 -8.25
N THR A 76 -5.87 0.79 -7.69
CA THR A 76 -4.57 0.19 -8.06
C THR A 76 -4.65 -1.33 -8.32
N PRO A 77 -5.53 -1.79 -9.23
CA PRO A 77 -5.78 -3.22 -9.41
C PRO A 77 -4.57 -3.99 -9.93
N THR A 78 -3.74 -3.38 -10.79
CA THR A 78 -2.57 -4.06 -11.37
C THR A 78 -1.54 -4.43 -10.31
N PHE A 79 -1.25 -3.51 -9.39
CA PHE A 79 -0.35 -3.77 -8.26
C PHE A 79 -0.88 -4.93 -7.40
N LYS A 80 -2.16 -4.92 -7.07
CA LYS A 80 -2.79 -5.98 -6.25
C LYS A 80 -2.73 -7.34 -6.92
N ILE A 81 -3.03 -7.41 -8.22
CA ILE A 81 -2.99 -8.66 -8.98
C ILE A 81 -1.57 -9.24 -8.99
N THR A 82 -0.60 -8.41 -9.34
CA THR A 82 0.79 -8.85 -9.52
C THR A 82 1.44 -9.23 -8.19
N MET A 83 1.24 -8.42 -7.13
CA MET A 83 1.70 -8.78 -5.78
C MET A 83 0.97 -10.02 -5.26
N GLY A 84 -0.34 -10.12 -5.46
CA GLY A 84 -1.11 -11.32 -5.08
C GLY A 84 -0.56 -12.59 -5.75
N LYS A 85 -0.31 -12.53 -7.06
CA LYS A 85 0.34 -13.62 -7.81
C LYS A 85 1.73 -13.94 -7.27
N LEU A 86 2.55 -12.93 -6.96
CA LEU A 86 3.88 -13.13 -6.38
C LEU A 86 3.79 -13.88 -5.04
N TYR A 87 2.92 -13.45 -4.14
CA TYR A 87 2.72 -14.12 -2.84
C TYR A 87 2.22 -15.55 -2.97
N LEU A 88 1.27 -15.79 -3.86
CA LEU A 88 0.78 -17.15 -4.14
C LEU A 88 1.91 -18.03 -4.70
N ASN A 89 2.69 -17.52 -5.65
CA ASN A 89 3.83 -18.24 -6.20
C ASN A 89 4.91 -18.52 -5.14
N MET A 90 5.18 -17.58 -4.24
CA MET A 90 6.10 -17.78 -3.10
C MET A 90 5.60 -18.86 -2.15
N LEU A 91 4.30 -18.87 -1.84
CA LEU A 91 3.67 -19.90 -1.01
C LEU A 91 3.73 -21.28 -1.69
N GLU A 92 3.33 -21.37 -2.95
CA GLU A 92 3.40 -22.60 -3.74
C GLU A 92 4.84 -23.12 -3.84
N GLY A 93 5.80 -22.24 -4.14
CA GLY A 93 7.22 -22.59 -4.17
C GLY A 93 7.70 -23.15 -2.84
N SER A 94 7.31 -22.52 -1.73
CA SER A 94 7.64 -22.99 -0.38
C SER A 94 7.06 -24.37 -0.09
N ILE A 95 5.78 -24.60 -0.39
CA ILE A 95 5.12 -25.91 -0.23
C ILE A 95 5.81 -26.97 -1.09
N LYS A 96 6.14 -26.66 -2.33
CA LYS A 96 6.80 -27.60 -3.25
C LYS A 96 8.21 -27.94 -2.81
N VAL A 97 8.97 -26.99 -2.23
CA VAL A 97 10.28 -27.28 -1.63
C VAL A 97 10.15 -28.20 -0.42
N VAL A 98 9.16 -27.98 0.45
CA VAL A 98 8.93 -28.86 1.63
C VAL A 98 8.52 -30.27 1.20
N THR A 99 7.63 -30.40 0.23
CA THR A 99 7.08 -31.69 -0.21
C THR A 99 8.01 -32.48 -1.14
N LYS A 100 8.74 -31.81 -2.04
CA LYS A 100 9.66 -32.45 -2.99
C LYS A 100 11.10 -32.53 -2.49
N GLY A 101 11.48 -31.73 -1.49
CA GLY A 101 12.84 -31.66 -0.98
C GLY A 101 13.86 -31.35 -2.10
N LYS A 102 14.84 -32.22 -2.28
CA LYS A 102 15.94 -32.01 -3.26
C LYS A 102 15.45 -31.96 -4.72
N SER A 103 14.33 -32.62 -5.05
CA SER A 103 13.78 -32.69 -6.41
C SER A 103 12.96 -31.45 -6.81
N ALA A 104 12.82 -30.46 -5.93
CA ALA A 104 12.23 -29.18 -6.29
C ALA A 104 13.07 -28.47 -7.37
N THR A 105 12.37 -27.87 -8.34
CA THR A 105 12.98 -27.09 -9.43
C THR A 105 13.67 -25.83 -8.90
N GLN A 106 14.61 -25.28 -9.66
CA GLN A 106 15.30 -24.05 -9.27
C GLN A 106 14.35 -22.87 -9.06
N LYS A 107 13.32 -22.75 -9.92
CA LYS A 107 12.28 -21.73 -9.77
C LYS A 107 11.51 -21.86 -8.46
N GLU A 108 11.11 -23.08 -8.07
CA GLU A 108 10.42 -23.34 -6.79
C GLU A 108 11.33 -22.97 -5.61
N LYS A 109 12.61 -23.32 -5.68
CA LYS A 109 13.63 -22.96 -4.67
C LYS A 109 13.81 -21.44 -4.56
N ASN A 110 13.84 -20.71 -5.66
CA ASN A 110 13.95 -19.24 -5.66
C ASN A 110 12.72 -18.55 -5.07
N LEU A 111 11.53 -19.06 -5.38
CA LEU A 111 10.28 -18.55 -4.82
C LEU A 111 10.21 -18.78 -3.31
N ALA A 112 10.61 -19.97 -2.85
CA ALA A 112 10.73 -20.28 -1.42
C ALA A 112 11.78 -19.38 -0.75
N ARG A 113 12.93 -19.15 -1.39
CA ARG A 113 13.96 -18.23 -0.90
C ARG A 113 13.45 -16.80 -0.79
N GLY A 114 12.70 -16.33 -1.77
CA GLY A 114 12.03 -15.02 -1.73
C GLY A 114 11.07 -14.90 -0.54
N ALA A 115 10.29 -15.95 -0.27
CA ALA A 115 9.41 -16.01 0.89
C ALA A 115 10.19 -15.90 2.22
N LEU A 116 11.30 -16.64 2.33
CA LEU A 116 12.18 -16.61 3.51
C LEU A 116 12.86 -15.25 3.69
N ILE A 117 13.33 -14.61 2.62
CA ILE A 117 13.91 -13.27 2.67
C ILE A 117 12.86 -12.26 3.14
N ALA A 118 11.66 -12.29 2.56
CA ALA A 118 10.56 -11.41 2.97
C ALA A 118 10.23 -11.59 4.46
N LEU A 119 10.12 -12.84 4.92
CA LEU A 119 9.89 -13.14 6.34
C LEU A 119 11.05 -12.66 7.22
N GLY A 120 12.30 -12.85 6.78
CA GLY A 120 13.49 -12.40 7.48
C GLY A 120 13.52 -10.87 7.66
N ILE A 121 13.17 -10.11 6.62
CA ILE A 121 13.05 -8.64 6.69
C ILE A 121 11.98 -8.24 7.71
N LEU A 122 10.80 -8.88 7.68
CA LEU A 122 9.70 -8.58 8.61
C LEU A 122 10.07 -8.92 10.06
N MET A 123 10.72 -10.07 10.28
CA MET A 123 11.19 -10.49 11.60
C MET A 123 12.29 -9.58 12.13
N GLY A 124 13.28 -9.23 11.30
CA GLY A 124 14.35 -8.30 11.68
C GLY A 124 13.80 -6.93 12.08
N ARG A 125 12.81 -6.42 11.33
CA ARG A 125 12.10 -5.20 11.70
C ARG A 125 11.35 -5.32 13.02
N LYS A 126 10.61 -6.41 13.23
CA LYS A 126 9.91 -6.67 14.48
C LYS A 126 10.87 -6.63 15.67
N LEU A 127 11.98 -7.35 15.58
CA LEU A 127 13.02 -7.37 16.62
C LEU A 127 13.62 -5.99 16.85
N TYR A 128 13.89 -5.24 15.78
CA TYR A 128 14.37 -3.86 15.86
C TYR A 128 13.37 -2.96 16.62
N MET A 129 12.08 -2.99 16.26
CA MET A 129 11.05 -2.19 16.92
C MET A 129 10.90 -2.57 18.39
N GLN A 130 10.89 -3.87 18.70
CA GLN A 130 10.84 -4.37 20.08
C GLN A 130 12.06 -3.92 20.90
N SER A 131 13.25 -3.91 20.29
CA SER A 131 14.47 -3.39 20.95
C SER A 131 14.39 -1.89 21.30
N LYS A 132 13.51 -1.13 20.63
CA LYS A 132 13.25 0.29 20.90
C LYS A 132 12.10 0.52 21.89
N GLY A 133 11.54 -0.55 22.44
CA GLY A 133 10.45 -0.51 23.42
C GLY A 133 9.06 -0.42 22.80
N PHE A 134 8.91 -0.71 21.51
CA PHE A 134 7.58 -0.78 20.89
C PHE A 134 6.94 -2.16 21.08
N THR A 135 5.63 -2.16 21.31
CA THR A 135 4.78 -3.34 21.33
C THR A 135 4.08 -3.52 19.99
N GLU A 136 4.08 -4.74 19.46
CA GLU A 136 3.40 -5.07 18.19
C GLU A 136 1.89 -5.24 18.42
N THR A 137 1.09 -4.34 17.85
CA THR A 137 -0.39 -4.42 17.92
C THR A 137 -0.99 -5.09 16.70
N GLU A 138 -0.34 -4.95 15.54
CA GLU A 138 -0.70 -5.69 14.32
C GLU A 138 0.56 -6.36 13.75
N LEU A 139 0.51 -7.68 13.59
CA LEU A 139 1.64 -8.50 13.15
C LEU A 139 2.33 -7.90 11.91
N PHE A 140 3.63 -7.58 12.06
CA PHE A 140 4.50 -7.00 11.03
C PHE A 140 4.04 -5.67 10.43
N ARG A 141 3.09 -4.96 11.07
CA ARG A 141 2.49 -3.74 10.53
C ARG A 141 2.48 -2.58 11.50
N LYS A 142 1.87 -2.74 12.69
CA LYS A 142 1.61 -1.63 13.61
C LYS A 142 2.32 -1.88 14.94
N TYR A 143 3.09 -0.88 15.36
CA TYR A 143 3.89 -0.87 16.58
C TYR A 143 3.53 0.36 17.39
N VAL A 144 3.39 0.19 18.70
CA VAL A 144 2.93 1.22 19.63
C VAL A 144 3.89 1.31 20.82
N LYS A 145 4.20 2.52 21.26
CA LYS A 145 4.97 2.78 22.47
C LYS A 145 4.36 3.97 23.20
N ASP A 146 4.14 3.83 24.49
CA ASP A 146 3.76 4.98 25.32
C ASP A 146 4.99 5.81 25.64
N THR A 147 4.90 7.12 25.38
CA THR A 147 5.97 8.08 25.58
C THR A 147 5.45 9.24 26.43
N GLU A 148 6.15 9.55 27.51
CA GLU A 148 5.87 10.72 28.34
C GLU A 148 6.30 11.99 27.57
N THR A 149 5.37 12.94 27.44
CA THR A 149 5.62 14.23 26.81
C THR A 149 5.23 15.35 27.77
N ASP A 150 5.63 16.59 27.46
CA ASP A 150 5.29 17.77 28.28
C ASP A 150 3.77 18.01 28.40
N GLU A 151 2.98 17.42 27.49
CA GLU A 151 1.51 17.46 27.48
C GLU A 151 0.86 16.21 28.13
N GLY A 152 1.66 15.36 28.78
CA GLY A 152 1.25 14.11 29.39
C GLY A 152 1.63 12.85 28.58
N MET A 153 1.08 11.71 28.99
CA MET A 153 1.30 10.43 28.32
C MET A 153 0.70 10.43 26.91
N LYS A 154 1.52 10.21 25.89
CA LYS A 154 1.10 10.08 24.50
C LYS A 154 1.51 8.73 23.90
N GLU A 155 0.78 8.31 22.87
CA GLU A 155 1.02 7.06 22.15
C GLU A 155 1.83 7.34 20.87
N ASP A 156 3.08 6.84 20.81
CA ASP A 156 3.87 6.81 19.58
C ASP A 156 3.44 5.62 18.72
N VAL A 157 2.85 5.91 17.56
CA VAL A 157 2.34 4.90 16.64
C VAL A 157 3.17 4.86 15.37
N VAL A 158 3.82 3.72 15.12
CA VAL A 158 4.54 3.45 13.87
C VAL A 158 3.79 2.41 13.06
N THR A 159 3.37 2.78 11.85
CA THR A 159 2.72 1.87 10.90
C THR A 159 3.54 1.71 9.63
N PHE A 160 3.94 0.49 9.33
CA PHE A 160 4.66 0.18 8.09
C PHE A 160 3.71 -0.18 6.96
N SER A 161 3.92 0.42 5.78
CA SER A 161 3.09 0.21 4.59
C SER A 161 3.86 -0.33 3.38
N ASP A 162 4.88 -1.13 3.60
CA ASP A 162 5.73 -1.71 2.55
C ASP A 162 5.09 -2.91 1.82
N PRO A 163 5.66 -3.32 0.67
CA PRO A 163 5.16 -4.47 -0.08
C PRO A 163 5.22 -5.77 0.70
N PHE A 164 6.21 -5.99 1.58
CA PHE A 164 6.45 -7.27 2.25
C PHE A 164 5.35 -7.63 3.26
N ASN A 165 4.70 -6.62 3.85
CA ASN A 165 3.66 -6.83 4.86
C ASN A 165 2.21 -6.83 4.31
N ILE A 166 2.04 -6.82 2.98
CA ILE A 166 0.71 -6.79 2.34
C ILE A 166 -0.21 -7.93 2.84
N PRO A 167 0.21 -9.21 2.90
CA PRO A 167 -0.65 -10.28 3.38
C PRO A 167 -1.12 -10.04 4.82
N PHE A 168 -0.22 -9.56 5.69
CA PHE A 168 -0.51 -9.27 7.08
C PHE A 168 -1.41 -8.05 7.25
N ARG A 169 -1.29 -7.05 6.37
CA ARG A 169 -2.19 -5.89 6.31
C ARG A 169 -3.62 -6.32 6.03
N TYR A 170 -3.84 -7.15 5.01
CA TYR A 170 -5.19 -7.64 4.71
C TYR A 170 -5.70 -8.59 5.80
N LEU A 171 -4.84 -9.46 6.33
CA LEU A 171 -5.21 -10.32 7.45
C LEU A 171 -5.66 -9.50 8.68
N GLY A 172 -4.92 -8.46 9.03
CA GLY A 172 -5.26 -7.56 10.14
C GLY A 172 -6.57 -6.82 9.91
N ARG A 173 -6.80 -6.32 8.68
CA ARG A 173 -8.05 -5.68 8.29
C ARG A 173 -9.25 -6.63 8.38
N VAL A 174 -9.11 -7.85 7.85
CA VAL A 174 -10.17 -8.87 7.91
C VAL A 174 -10.44 -9.28 9.36
N LYS A 175 -9.41 -9.62 10.14
CA LYS A 175 -9.57 -9.95 11.57
C LYS A 175 -10.24 -8.82 12.36
N GLY A 176 -9.94 -7.56 12.03
CA GLY A 176 -10.59 -6.40 12.62
C GLY A 176 -12.10 -6.37 12.37
N ALA A 177 -12.56 -6.77 11.18
CA ALA A 177 -13.99 -6.82 10.85
C ALA A 177 -14.75 -7.88 11.66
N PHE A 178 -14.10 -8.98 12.08
CA PHE A 178 -14.70 -10.07 12.85
C PHE A 178 -14.54 -9.94 14.37
N LYS A 179 -14.11 -8.78 14.88
CA LYS A 179 -14.04 -8.55 16.33
C LYS A 179 -15.44 -8.62 16.97
N PRO A 180 -15.58 -9.15 18.20
CA PRO A 180 -16.89 -9.27 18.87
C PRO A 180 -17.63 -7.93 19.04
N GLN A 181 -16.90 -6.82 19.06
CA GLN A 181 -17.45 -5.48 19.17
C GLN A 181 -17.99 -4.90 17.85
N THR A 182 -17.81 -5.61 16.72
CA THR A 182 -18.30 -5.17 15.42
C THR A 182 -19.77 -5.54 15.25
N THR A 183 -20.65 -4.54 15.25
CA THR A 183 -22.09 -4.71 15.07
C THR A 183 -22.48 -5.08 13.64
N ASN A 184 -21.75 -4.57 12.64
CA ASN A 184 -21.99 -4.86 11.22
C ASN A 184 -20.71 -5.28 10.49
N VAL A 185 -20.50 -6.58 10.37
CA VAL A 185 -19.31 -7.16 9.72
C VAL A 185 -19.25 -6.79 8.23
N ALA A 186 -20.38 -6.78 7.53
CA ALA A 186 -20.43 -6.47 6.10
C ALA A 186 -20.01 -5.03 5.81
N GLU A 187 -20.55 -4.08 6.58
CA GLU A 187 -20.15 -2.68 6.52
C GLU A 187 -18.66 -2.51 6.86
N LYS A 188 -18.16 -3.23 7.87
CA LYS A 188 -16.74 -3.12 8.24
C LYS A 188 -15.81 -3.71 7.18
N LEU A 189 -16.23 -4.76 6.49
CA LEU A 189 -15.52 -5.28 5.32
C LEU A 189 -15.56 -4.30 4.14
N LEU A 190 -16.68 -3.62 3.91
CA LEU A 190 -16.78 -2.55 2.92
C LEU A 190 -15.83 -1.40 3.25
N GLN A 191 -15.73 -0.98 4.50
CA GLN A 191 -14.77 0.05 4.96
C GLN A 191 -13.32 -0.39 4.77
N VAL A 192 -13.03 -1.69 4.91
CA VAL A 192 -11.70 -2.27 4.67
C VAL A 192 -11.28 -2.15 3.20
N VAL A 193 -12.21 -2.37 2.26
CA VAL A 193 -11.95 -2.29 0.82
C VAL A 193 -12.24 -0.91 0.24
N LYS A 194 -12.91 -0.01 0.97
CA LYS A 194 -13.27 1.35 0.52
C LYS A 194 -12.06 2.12 -0.02
N TRP A 195 -10.94 2.04 0.69
CA TRP A 195 -9.69 2.71 0.32
C TRP A 195 -9.00 2.11 -0.91
N ASP A 196 -9.50 0.97 -1.38
CA ASP A 196 -9.00 0.28 -2.56
C ASP A 196 -9.84 0.57 -3.81
N LEU A 197 -11.03 1.14 -3.62
CA LEU A 197 -11.94 1.50 -4.70
C LEU A 197 -11.45 2.75 -5.42
N HIS A 198 -11.92 2.91 -6.65
CA HIS A 198 -11.73 4.13 -7.42
C HIS A 198 -12.27 5.32 -6.59
N PRO A 199 -11.60 6.49 -6.58
CA PRO A 199 -11.99 7.60 -5.73
C PRO A 199 -13.46 8.04 -5.88
N ILE A 200 -14.03 7.92 -7.09
CA ILE A 200 -15.47 8.15 -7.34
C ILE A 200 -16.35 7.28 -6.44
N HIS A 201 -16.08 5.97 -6.38
CA HIS A 201 -16.86 5.03 -5.57
C HIS A 201 -16.61 5.25 -4.08
N ARG A 202 -15.38 5.63 -3.70
CA ARG A 202 -15.05 5.98 -2.32
C ARG A 202 -15.88 7.17 -1.84
N VAL A 203 -15.95 8.25 -2.63
CA VAL A 203 -16.75 9.43 -2.30
C VAL A 203 -18.24 9.09 -2.20
N ALA A 204 -18.76 8.24 -3.11
CA ALA A 204 -20.14 7.77 -3.01
C ALA A 204 -20.40 6.99 -1.71
N ILE A 205 -19.47 6.13 -1.30
CA ILE A 205 -19.56 5.42 -0.01
C ILE A 205 -19.50 6.39 1.16
N ASP A 206 -18.60 7.38 1.14
CA ASP A 206 -18.51 8.37 2.22
C ASP A 206 -19.81 9.15 2.38
N VAL A 207 -20.47 9.51 1.27
CA VAL A 207 -21.78 10.19 1.29
C VAL A 207 -22.87 9.29 1.88
N VAL A 208 -22.91 8.01 1.51
CA VAL A 208 -23.94 7.08 2.03
C VAL A 208 -23.70 6.73 3.50
N ASP A 209 -22.44 6.51 3.88
CA ASP A 209 -22.02 6.14 5.22
C ASP A 209 -22.15 7.31 6.20
N ASN A 210 -21.86 8.53 5.73
CA ASN A 210 -21.88 9.79 6.47
C ASN A 210 -21.42 9.64 7.93
N TYR A 211 -20.32 8.92 8.13
CA TYR A 211 -19.84 8.53 9.45
C TYR A 211 -19.72 9.76 10.36
N ASN A 212 -20.38 9.75 11.53
CA ASN A 212 -20.42 10.86 12.47
C ASN A 212 -20.82 12.23 11.88
N GLY A 213 -21.60 12.26 10.79
CA GLY A 213 -22.01 13.51 10.15
C GLY A 213 -20.87 14.26 9.46
N THR A 214 -19.81 13.55 9.05
CA THR A 214 -18.61 14.18 8.46
C THR A 214 -18.87 14.77 7.06
N VAL A 215 -19.87 14.28 6.34
CA VAL A 215 -20.21 14.75 4.98
C VAL A 215 -21.35 15.75 5.01
N TYR A 216 -22.39 15.48 5.79
CA TYR A 216 -23.54 16.38 5.99
C TYR A 216 -24.17 16.12 7.36
N ASN A 217 -24.91 17.08 7.90
CA ASN A 217 -25.71 16.85 9.10
C ASN A 217 -27.07 16.21 8.74
N PRO A 218 -27.42 15.02 9.26
CA PRO A 218 -28.67 14.35 8.90
C PRO A 218 -29.94 15.05 9.39
N TYR A 219 -29.79 16.06 10.27
CA TYR A 219 -30.90 16.83 10.82
C TYR A 219 -31.16 18.14 10.06
N ASP A 220 -30.38 18.45 9.02
CA ASP A 220 -30.57 19.66 8.21
C ASP A 220 -31.67 19.49 7.15
N ASP A 221 -32.12 20.59 6.57
CA ASP A 221 -33.07 20.57 5.45
C ASP A 221 -32.46 19.91 4.21
N SER A 222 -33.30 19.29 3.37
CA SER A 222 -32.86 18.55 2.18
C SER A 222 -32.02 19.38 1.21
N LYS A 223 -32.20 20.71 1.18
CA LYS A 223 -31.40 21.63 0.35
C LYS A 223 -29.99 21.81 0.89
N ASP A 224 -29.83 21.89 2.20
CA ASP A 224 -28.53 22.06 2.85
C ASP A 224 -27.74 20.75 2.82
N ILE A 225 -28.41 19.61 3.03
CA ILE A 225 -27.81 18.28 2.81
C ILE A 225 -27.27 18.15 1.38
N ALA A 226 -28.06 18.53 0.36
CA ALA A 226 -27.62 18.45 -1.03
C ALA A 226 -26.42 19.36 -1.32
N LYS A 227 -26.38 20.55 -0.71
CA LYS A 227 -25.26 21.49 -0.83
C LYS A 227 -24.00 20.94 -0.18
N ASP A 228 -24.09 20.39 1.02
CA ASP A 228 -22.95 19.83 1.74
C ASP A 228 -22.35 18.62 1.02
N ILE A 229 -23.20 17.72 0.51
CA ILE A 229 -22.77 16.61 -0.36
C ILE A 229 -22.03 17.15 -1.59
N ALA A 230 -22.56 18.20 -2.23
CA ALA A 230 -21.93 18.80 -3.42
C ALA A 230 -20.57 19.44 -3.09
N ILE A 231 -20.46 20.16 -1.98
CA ILE A 231 -19.21 20.77 -1.50
C ILE A 231 -18.17 19.69 -1.19
N TYR A 232 -18.55 18.67 -0.42
CA TYR A 232 -17.66 17.56 -0.06
C TYR A 232 -17.16 16.84 -1.31
N THR A 233 -18.09 16.44 -2.19
CA THR A 233 -17.79 15.71 -3.43
C THR A 233 -16.85 16.53 -4.32
N THR A 234 -17.16 17.81 -4.54
CA THR A 234 -16.32 18.71 -5.34
C THR A 234 -14.95 18.90 -4.71
N GLY A 235 -14.89 19.10 -3.39
CA GLY A 235 -13.64 19.25 -2.65
C GLY A 235 -12.73 18.03 -2.77
N GLU A 236 -13.28 16.82 -2.64
CA GLU A 236 -12.53 15.58 -2.83
C GLU A 236 -12.04 15.43 -4.27
N PHE A 237 -12.88 15.71 -5.28
CA PHE A 237 -12.44 15.70 -6.68
C PHE A 237 -11.36 16.73 -6.97
N VAL A 238 -11.47 17.95 -6.44
CA VAL A 238 -10.42 18.97 -6.58
C VAL A 238 -9.13 18.52 -5.92
N ARG A 239 -9.16 17.88 -4.74
CA ARG A 239 -7.97 17.31 -4.09
C ARG A 239 -7.34 16.20 -4.92
N ILE A 240 -8.16 15.30 -5.47
CA ILE A 240 -7.70 14.21 -6.35
C ILE A 240 -7.09 14.78 -7.63
N THR A 241 -7.77 15.71 -8.29
CA THR A 241 -7.30 16.35 -9.53
C THR A 241 -6.08 17.20 -9.28
N LYS A 242 -6.01 17.94 -8.18
CA LYS A 242 -4.81 18.68 -7.76
C LYS A 242 -3.66 17.71 -7.50
N GLY A 243 -3.87 16.63 -6.75
CA GLY A 243 -2.86 15.59 -6.57
C GLY A 243 -2.43 14.92 -7.87
N LEU A 244 -3.31 14.80 -8.87
CA LEU A 244 -3.01 14.25 -10.20
C LEU A 244 -2.28 15.24 -11.12
N LEU A 245 -2.62 16.54 -11.05
CA LEU A 245 -1.98 17.63 -11.80
C LEU A 245 -0.66 18.10 -11.18
N GLU A 246 -0.53 17.92 -9.87
CA GLU A 246 0.73 17.98 -9.13
C GLU A 246 1.52 16.71 -9.30
N SER A 247 0.86 15.56 -9.55
CA SER A 247 1.47 14.47 -10.33
C SER A 247 1.60 14.93 -11.79
N ALA A 248 1.73 14.15 -12.87
CA ALA A 248 1.61 14.63 -14.28
C ALA A 248 2.39 15.89 -14.84
N LYS A 249 2.96 16.82 -14.07
CA LYS A 249 3.75 18.01 -14.51
C LYS A 249 5.17 17.93 -14.00
#